data_AF-A0A5C9A8V6-F1
#
_entry.id   AF-A0A5C9A8V6-F1
#
_cell.length_a   1.000
_cell.length_b   1.000
_cell.length_c   1.000
_cell.angle_alpha   90.00
_cell.angle_beta   90.00
_cell.angle_gamma   90.00
#
_symmetry.space_group_name_H-M   'P 1'
#
loop_
_entity.id
_entity.type
_entity.pdbx_description
1 polymer ?
#
loop_
_entity_poly.entity_id
_entity_poly.type
_entity_poly.pdbx_seq_one_letter_code
_entity_poly.pdbx_strand_id
1 'polypeptide(L)'
;GPRLMLGLGMFFWSLFQAMSGMVHNFTQFVLVRIGMGIGEAPMNPCGVKVINDWFNIKERGRPMGFFNAASTIGVAVSPPILAAMMLVMGWRGMFITIGVLGIFLAIGWYMLYRNREHVELTAVEQAYLNAGSVNARRDPLSFAEWRSLFRNRTMWGMMLGFSGINYTAWLYLAWLPGYLQTAYNLDLKSTGLMAAIPFLFGAAG
;
A
#
# COMPACT_ATOMS: atom_id res chain seq x y z
N GLY A 1 -0.67 -18.17 -4.87
CA GLY A 1 -0.79 -17.23 -6.01
C GLY A 1 -1.32 -15.87 -5.57
N PRO A 2 -1.19 -14.81 -6.39
CA PRO A 2 -1.58 -13.44 -6.05
C PRO A 2 -3.04 -13.29 -5.59
N ARG A 3 -3.97 -14.07 -6.17
CA ARG A 3 -5.39 -14.11 -5.76
C ARG A 3 -5.58 -14.34 -4.27
N LEU A 4 -4.96 -15.42 -3.76
CA LEU A 4 -5.12 -15.86 -2.38
C LEU A 4 -4.40 -14.90 -1.43
N MET A 5 -3.21 -14.44 -1.79
CA MET A 5 -2.39 -13.60 -0.93
C MET A 5 -2.96 -12.18 -0.80
N LEU A 6 -3.45 -11.58 -1.89
CA LEU A 6 -4.18 -10.31 -1.85
C LEU A 6 -5.53 -10.45 -1.16
N GLY A 7 -6.30 -11.49 -1.49
CA GLY A 7 -7.61 -11.71 -0.86
C GLY A 7 -7.50 -11.89 0.65
N LEU A 8 -6.56 -12.73 1.11
CA LEU A 8 -6.31 -12.93 2.55
C LEU A 8 -5.72 -11.68 3.20
N GLY A 9 -4.81 -10.97 2.54
CA GLY A 9 -4.24 -9.71 3.05
C GLY A 9 -5.33 -8.64 3.25
N MET A 10 -6.17 -8.42 2.24
CA MET A 10 -7.30 -7.50 2.31
C MET A 10 -8.30 -7.91 3.38
N PHE A 11 -8.65 -9.21 3.47
CA PHE A 11 -9.56 -9.71 4.48
C PHE A 11 -9.00 -9.52 5.89
N PHE A 12 -7.72 -9.87 6.11
CA PHE A 12 -7.06 -9.73 7.41
C PHE A 12 -6.96 -8.25 7.80
N TRP A 13 -6.50 -7.38 6.90
CA TRP A 13 -6.46 -5.94 7.14
C TRP A 13 -7.83 -5.37 7.52
N SER A 14 -8.88 -5.77 6.80
CA SER A 14 -10.25 -5.32 7.02
C SER A 14 -10.86 -5.86 8.32
N LEU A 15 -10.52 -7.10 8.69
CA LEU A 15 -10.92 -7.70 9.96
C LEU A 15 -10.30 -6.96 11.15
N PHE A 16 -9.00 -6.67 11.09
CA PHE A 16 -8.31 -5.91 12.13
C PHE A 16 -8.78 -4.44 12.16
N GLN A 17 -9.10 -3.85 11.02
CA GLN A 17 -9.76 -2.54 10.96
C GLN A 17 -11.11 -2.56 11.70
N ALA A 18 -11.95 -3.57 11.50
CA ALA A 18 -13.22 -3.70 12.21
C ALA A 18 -13.00 -3.90 13.73
N MET A 19 -12.06 -4.76 14.10
CA MET A 19 -11.70 -4.99 15.51
C MET A 19 -11.19 -3.72 16.20
N SER A 20 -10.59 -2.77 15.46
CA SER A 20 -10.16 -1.48 16.03
C SER A 20 -11.31 -0.70 16.66
N GLY A 21 -12.52 -0.79 16.09
CA GLY A 21 -13.72 -0.15 16.65
C GLY A 21 -14.25 -0.83 17.90
N MET A 22 -13.81 -2.05 18.21
CA MET A 22 -14.22 -2.84 19.38
C MET A 22 -13.21 -2.80 20.53
N VAL A 23 -12.10 -2.08 20.37
CA VAL A 23 -11.04 -2.00 21.37
C VAL A 23 -11.47 -1.23 22.61
N HIS A 24 -11.20 -1.77 23.80
CA HIS A 24 -11.47 -1.10 25.09
C HIS A 24 -10.20 -0.66 25.82
N ASN A 25 -9.06 -1.33 25.57
CA ASN A 25 -7.80 -1.09 26.28
C ASN A 25 -6.66 -0.73 25.32
N PHE A 26 -5.65 0.01 25.81
CA PHE A 26 -4.49 0.40 25.00
C PHE A 26 -3.75 -0.80 24.40
N THR A 27 -3.54 -1.86 25.17
CA THR A 27 -2.86 -3.08 24.69
C THR A 27 -3.61 -3.72 23.52
N GLN A 28 -4.95 -3.75 23.57
CA GLN A 28 -5.77 -4.25 22.46
C GLN A 28 -5.61 -3.37 21.22
N PHE A 29 -5.51 -2.04 21.38
CA PHE A 29 -5.27 -1.12 20.26
C PHE A 29 -3.94 -1.41 19.56
N VAL A 30 -2.88 -1.61 20.35
CA VAL A 30 -1.54 -1.94 19.83
C VAL A 30 -1.56 -3.28 19.07
N LEU A 31 -2.17 -4.32 19.67
CA LEU A 31 -2.28 -5.64 19.01
C LEU A 31 -3.03 -5.56 17.69
N VAL A 32 -4.11 -4.78 17.65
CA VAL A 32 -4.89 -4.62 16.43
C VAL A 32 -4.11 -3.87 15.35
N ARG A 33 -3.31 -2.86 15.73
CA ARG A 33 -2.41 -2.15 14.80
C ARG A 33 -1.31 -3.04 14.24
N ILE A 34 -0.74 -3.92 15.06
CA ILE A 34 0.23 -4.92 14.59
C ILE A 34 -0.43 -5.83 13.55
N GLY A 35 -1.63 -6.33 13.83
CA GLY A 35 -2.38 -7.16 12.88
C GLY A 35 -2.72 -6.45 11.57
N MET A 36 -3.11 -5.17 11.63
CA MET A 36 -3.29 -4.35 10.42
C MET A 36 -2.02 -4.28 9.57
N GLY A 37 -0.86 -4.01 10.18
CA GLY A 37 0.41 -3.92 9.45
C GLY A 37 0.80 -5.23 8.75
N ILE A 38 0.50 -6.38 9.38
CA ILE A 38 0.72 -7.69 8.76
C ILE A 38 -0.19 -7.88 7.53
N GLY A 39 -1.45 -7.45 7.60
CA GLY A 39 -2.41 -7.55 6.49
C GLY A 39 -2.09 -6.64 5.31
N GLU A 40 -1.47 -5.47 5.57
CA GLU A 40 -1.12 -4.48 4.56
C GLU A 40 0.16 -4.83 3.77
N ALA A 41 1.12 -5.51 4.41
CA ALA A 41 2.41 -5.85 3.83
C ALA A 41 2.37 -6.49 2.40
N PRO A 42 1.48 -7.45 2.08
CA PRO A 42 1.45 -8.07 0.76
C PRO A 42 0.81 -7.20 -0.33
N MET A 43 0.15 -6.09 0.00
CA MET A 43 -0.71 -5.35 -0.94
C MET A 43 0.07 -4.79 -2.12
N ASN A 44 1.16 -4.07 -1.85
CA ASN A 44 2.04 -3.51 -2.88
C ASN A 44 2.73 -4.59 -3.75
N PRO A 45 3.49 -5.56 -3.19
CA PRO A 45 4.20 -6.54 -4.02
C PRO A 45 3.25 -7.43 -4.82
N CYS A 46 2.09 -7.78 -4.27
CA CYS A 46 1.12 -8.57 -5.02
C CYS A 46 0.38 -7.73 -6.07
N GLY A 47 0.05 -6.45 -5.81
CA GLY A 47 -0.55 -5.57 -6.80
C GLY A 47 0.33 -5.39 -8.04
N VAL A 48 1.63 -5.16 -7.82
CA VAL A 48 2.63 -5.10 -8.90
C VAL A 48 2.72 -6.44 -9.64
N LYS A 49 2.63 -7.57 -8.93
CA LYS A 49 2.62 -8.90 -9.56
C LYS A 49 1.38 -9.12 -10.43
N VAL A 50 0.18 -8.73 -9.99
CA VAL A 50 -1.05 -8.81 -10.79
C VAL A 50 -0.89 -8.04 -12.11
N ILE A 51 -0.35 -6.83 -12.05
CA ILE A 51 -0.10 -6.03 -13.25
C ILE A 51 0.93 -6.71 -14.16
N ASN A 52 1.99 -7.28 -13.58
CA ASN A 52 3.00 -8.00 -14.36
C ASN A 52 2.44 -9.27 -15.02
N ASP A 53 1.50 -9.96 -14.38
CA ASP A 53 0.91 -11.21 -14.89
C ASP A 53 -0.05 -10.95 -16.06
N TRP A 54 -0.79 -9.84 -16.03
CA TRP A 54 -1.88 -9.52 -16.99
C TRP A 54 -1.52 -8.50 -18.08
N PHE A 55 -0.40 -7.79 -17.97
CA PHE A 55 0.01 -6.78 -18.96
C PHE A 55 1.40 -7.04 -19.54
N ASN A 56 1.53 -6.77 -20.84
CA ASN A 56 2.80 -6.81 -21.55
C ASN A 56 3.76 -5.72 -21.01
N ILE A 57 5.06 -6.05 -20.90
CA ILE A 57 6.16 -5.19 -20.42
C ILE A 57 6.07 -3.76 -20.96
N LYS A 58 5.83 -3.57 -22.26
CA LYS A 58 5.77 -2.25 -22.90
C LYS A 58 4.58 -1.40 -22.44
N GLU A 59 3.50 -2.05 -21.98
CA GLU A 59 2.24 -1.38 -21.64
C GLU A 59 2.01 -1.28 -20.13
N ARG A 60 2.87 -1.88 -19.29
CA ARG A 60 2.75 -1.86 -17.81
C ARG A 60 2.78 -0.46 -17.21
N GLY A 61 3.33 0.53 -17.92
CA GLY A 61 3.39 1.92 -17.44
C GLY A 61 2.00 2.51 -17.15
N ARG A 62 0.99 2.25 -18.00
CA ARG A 62 -0.36 2.82 -17.81
C ARG A 62 -1.09 2.18 -16.61
N PRO A 63 -1.16 0.84 -16.46
CA PRO A 63 -1.75 0.22 -15.28
C PRO A 63 -1.01 0.56 -13.98
N MET A 64 0.33 0.64 -13.99
CA MET A 64 1.10 1.06 -12.82
C MET A 64 0.82 2.52 -12.44
N GLY A 65 0.70 3.41 -13.45
CA GLY A 65 0.30 4.79 -13.24
C GLY A 65 -1.09 4.89 -12.61
N PHE A 66 -2.06 4.12 -13.12
CA PHE A 66 -3.41 4.08 -12.54
C PHE A 66 -3.41 3.53 -11.11
N PHE A 67 -2.63 2.48 -10.82
CA PHE A 67 -2.49 1.91 -9.48
C PHE A 67 -1.92 2.93 -8.47
N ASN A 68 -0.89 3.69 -8.87
CA ASN A 68 -0.35 4.75 -8.03
C ASN A 68 -1.34 5.92 -7.86
N ALA A 69 -1.98 6.37 -8.95
CA ALA A 69 -2.96 7.44 -8.90
C ALA A 69 -4.16 7.09 -8.00
N ALA A 70 -4.67 5.86 -8.08
CA ALA A 70 -5.73 5.37 -7.21
C ALA A 70 -5.33 5.42 -5.73
N SER A 71 -4.06 5.08 -5.42
CA SER A 71 -3.53 5.15 -4.06
C SER A 71 -3.48 6.59 -3.54
N THR A 72 -3.00 7.53 -4.34
CA THR A 72 -2.95 8.96 -3.99
C THR A 72 -4.35 9.57 -3.84
N ILE A 73 -5.26 9.29 -4.77
CA ILE A 73 -6.65 9.76 -4.73
C ILE A 73 -7.36 9.20 -3.51
N GLY A 74 -7.16 7.91 -3.20
CA GLY A 74 -7.72 7.27 -2.00
C GLY A 74 -7.33 8.01 -0.72
N VAL A 75 -6.05 8.36 -0.57
CA VAL A 75 -5.56 9.12 0.60
C VAL A 75 -6.15 10.53 0.65
N ALA A 76 -6.37 11.18 -0.49
CA ALA A 76 -6.96 12.53 -0.53
C ALA A 76 -8.46 12.54 -0.19
N VAL A 77 -9.21 11.54 -0.67
CA VAL A 77 -10.67 11.45 -0.51
C VAL A 77 -11.08 10.81 0.82
N SER A 78 -10.22 9.99 1.43
CA SER A 78 -10.53 9.30 2.69
C SER A 78 -10.84 10.26 3.86
N PRO A 79 -10.00 11.26 4.20
CA PRO A 79 -10.22 12.11 5.38
C PRO A 79 -11.61 12.77 5.47
N PRO A 80 -12.16 13.42 4.42
CA PRO A 80 -13.49 14.01 4.52
C PRO A 80 -14.60 12.97 4.70
N ILE A 81 -14.50 11.81 4.04
CA ILE A 81 -15.48 10.72 4.21
C ILE A 81 -15.42 10.16 5.64
N LEU A 82 -14.21 9.90 6.14
CA LEU A 82 -13.98 9.40 7.50
C LEU A 82 -14.47 10.40 8.55
N ALA A 83 -14.22 11.70 8.36
CA ALA A 83 -14.71 12.75 9.25
C ALA A 83 -16.24 12.78 9.29
N ALA A 84 -16.91 12.72 8.13
CA ALA A 84 -18.37 12.67 8.05
C ALA A 84 -18.95 11.44 8.77
N MET A 85 -18.35 10.26 8.58
CA MET A 85 -18.75 9.05 9.30
C MET A 85 -18.53 9.20 10.82
N MET A 86 -17.38 9.75 11.24
CA MET A 86 -17.07 9.94 12.65
C MET A 86 -18.09 10.87 13.35
N LEU A 87 -18.62 11.88 12.67
CA LEU A 87 -19.62 12.80 13.23
C LEU A 87 -21.00 12.13 13.45
N VAL A 88 -21.37 11.15 12.61
CA VAL A 88 -22.71 10.52 12.68
C VAL A 88 -22.73 9.30 13.59
N MET A 89 -21.70 8.45 13.53
CA MET A 89 -21.64 7.15 14.22
C MET A 89 -20.48 7.01 15.20
N GLY A 90 -19.71 8.09 15.42
CA GLY A 90 -18.52 8.07 16.24
C GLY A 90 -17.36 7.32 15.58
N TRP A 91 -16.19 7.38 16.23
CA TRP A 91 -14.99 6.71 15.73
C TRP A 91 -15.14 5.17 15.71
N ARG A 92 -15.82 4.59 16.71
CA ARG A 92 -16.03 3.13 16.81
C ARG A 92 -16.86 2.60 15.65
N GLY A 93 -18.00 3.25 15.37
CA GLY A 93 -18.86 2.91 14.24
C GLY A 93 -18.11 3.03 12.91
N MET A 94 -17.37 4.13 12.73
CA MET A 94 -16.56 4.35 11.53
C MET A 94 -15.58 3.19 11.26
N PHE A 95 -14.79 2.76 12.26
CA PHE A 95 -13.85 1.63 12.10
C PHE A 95 -14.54 0.33 11.71
N ILE A 96 -15.66 0.01 12.38
CA ILE A 96 -16.44 -1.21 12.10
C ILE A 96 -16.99 -1.17 10.68
N THR A 97 -17.62 -0.06 10.27
CA THR A 97 -18.23 0.06 8.93
C THR A 97 -17.18 -0.07 7.82
N ILE A 98 -16.02 0.57 7.94
CA ILE A 98 -14.96 0.49 6.94
C ILE A 98 -14.37 -0.92 6.89
N GLY A 99 -14.13 -1.54 8.05
CA GLY A 99 -13.64 -2.91 8.10
C GLY A 99 -14.62 -3.90 7.47
N VAL A 100 -15.92 -3.75 7.71
CA VAL A 100 -16.95 -4.58 7.07
C VAL A 100 -16.99 -4.36 5.55
N LEU A 101 -16.95 -3.11 5.08
CA LEU A 101 -16.87 -2.81 3.64
C LEU A 101 -15.62 -3.42 3.00
N GLY A 102 -14.47 -3.36 3.68
CA GLY A 102 -13.23 -3.98 3.24
C GLY A 102 -13.31 -5.51 3.14
N ILE A 103 -14.02 -6.17 4.06
CA ILE A 103 -14.28 -7.62 3.99
C ILE A 103 -15.10 -7.95 2.74
N PHE A 104 -16.15 -7.19 2.44
CA PHE A 104 -16.94 -7.40 1.21
C PHE A 104 -16.10 -7.21 -0.05
N LEU A 105 -15.20 -6.21 -0.07
CA LEU A 105 -14.26 -6.02 -1.18
C LEU A 105 -13.28 -7.19 -1.30
N ALA A 106 -12.79 -7.74 -0.18
CA ALA A 106 -11.91 -8.92 -0.19
C ALA A 106 -12.62 -10.17 -0.74
N ILE A 107 -13.90 -10.37 -0.39
CA ILE A 107 -14.74 -11.44 -0.93
C ILE A 107 -14.97 -11.23 -2.42
N GLY A 108 -15.35 -10.00 -2.83
CA GLY A 108 -15.53 -9.64 -4.24
C GLY A 108 -14.27 -9.87 -5.07
N TRP A 109 -13.11 -9.46 -4.55
CA TRP A 109 -11.81 -9.75 -5.16
C TRP A 109 -11.58 -11.25 -5.29
N TYR A 110 -11.81 -12.02 -4.22
CA TYR A 110 -11.61 -13.46 -4.24
C TYR A 110 -12.52 -14.15 -5.27
N MET A 111 -13.76 -13.70 -5.44
CA MET A 111 -14.72 -14.26 -6.41
C MET A 111 -14.39 -13.88 -7.86
N LEU A 112 -14.07 -12.61 -8.11
CA LEU A 112 -13.88 -12.06 -9.46
C LEU A 112 -12.49 -12.33 -10.03
N TYR A 113 -11.44 -12.16 -9.22
CA TYR A 113 -10.07 -12.27 -9.70
C TYR A 113 -9.69 -13.74 -9.91
N ARG A 114 -9.21 -14.10 -11.10
CA ARG A 114 -8.66 -15.44 -11.39
C ARG A 114 -7.16 -15.33 -11.65
N ASN A 115 -6.40 -16.29 -11.12
CA ASN A 115 -4.97 -16.35 -11.43
C ASN A 115 -4.81 -16.71 -12.92
N ARG A 116 -3.84 -16.10 -13.59
CA ARG A 116 -3.50 -16.38 -14.99
C ARG A 116 -3.33 -17.87 -15.30
N GLU A 117 -2.69 -18.63 -14.41
CA GLU A 117 -2.46 -20.08 -14.55
C GLU A 117 -3.75 -20.91 -14.66
N HIS A 118 -4.91 -20.34 -14.30
CA HIS A 118 -6.20 -21.02 -14.33
C HIS A 118 -7.18 -20.39 -15.34
N VAL A 119 -6.72 -19.45 -16.18
CA VAL A 119 -7.53 -18.85 -17.24
C VAL A 119 -7.00 -19.36 -18.58
N GLU A 120 -7.88 -20.01 -19.35
CA GLU A 120 -7.56 -20.37 -20.73
C GLU A 120 -7.50 -19.11 -21.57
N LEU A 121 -6.28 -18.73 -21.96
CA LEU A 121 -6.03 -17.56 -22.79
C LEU A 121 -6.07 -17.94 -24.27
N THR A 122 -6.71 -17.10 -25.07
CA THR A 122 -6.74 -17.22 -26.53
C THR A 122 -5.33 -17.06 -27.10
N ALA A 123 -5.04 -17.67 -28.26
CA ALA A 123 -3.72 -17.56 -28.91
C ALA A 123 -3.26 -16.11 -29.13
N VAL A 124 -4.20 -15.19 -29.39
CA VAL A 124 -3.94 -13.75 -29.55
C VAL A 124 -3.52 -13.09 -28.22
N GLU A 125 -4.17 -13.46 -27.11
CA GLU A 125 -3.86 -12.92 -25.78
C GLU A 125 -2.50 -13.45 -25.29
N GLN A 126 -2.19 -14.71 -25.57
CA GLN A 126 -0.88 -15.28 -25.30
C GLN A 126 0.21 -14.57 -26.12
N ALA A 127 -0.03 -14.30 -27.41
CA ALA A 127 0.89 -13.55 -28.25
C ALA A 127 1.12 -12.13 -27.73
N TYR A 128 0.06 -11.43 -27.30
CA TYR A 128 0.17 -10.10 -26.69
C TYR A 128 1.01 -10.11 -25.40
N LEU A 129 0.77 -11.06 -24.50
CA LEU A 129 1.51 -11.16 -23.24
C LEU A 129 2.99 -11.53 -23.44
N ASN A 130 3.29 -12.32 -24.47
CA ASN A 130 4.65 -12.74 -24.82
C ASN A 130 5.37 -11.73 -25.73
N ALA A 131 4.67 -10.74 -26.29
CA ALA A 131 5.24 -9.77 -27.22
C ALA A 131 6.24 -8.83 -26.54
N GLY A 132 7.53 -9.17 -26.56
CA GLY A 132 8.58 -8.41 -25.88
C GLY A 132 8.93 -8.93 -24.50
N SER A 133 8.39 -10.09 -24.09
CA SER A 133 8.98 -10.87 -23.01
C SER A 133 10.28 -11.48 -23.52
N VAL A 134 11.41 -11.05 -22.96
CA VAL A 134 12.60 -11.92 -22.97
C VAL A 134 12.17 -13.15 -22.19
N ASN A 135 12.09 -14.30 -22.86
CA ASN A 135 11.77 -15.61 -22.25
C ASN A 135 12.87 -16.00 -21.25
N ALA A 136 13.02 -15.26 -20.16
CA ALA A 136 13.73 -15.70 -19.00
C ALA A 136 12.75 -16.59 -18.24
N ARG A 137 12.81 -17.89 -18.51
CA ARG A 137 12.26 -18.91 -17.60
C ARG A 137 12.88 -18.60 -16.23
N ARG A 138 12.12 -17.95 -15.36
CA ARG A 138 12.57 -17.65 -14.00
C ARG A 138 12.36 -18.93 -13.22
N ASP A 139 13.40 -19.75 -13.18
CA ASP A 139 13.42 -20.87 -12.25
C ASP A 139 13.17 -20.32 -10.83
N PRO A 140 12.38 -21.01 -9.99
CA PRO A 140 12.14 -20.57 -8.64
C PRO A 140 13.48 -20.44 -7.91
N LEU A 141 13.80 -19.22 -7.48
CA LEU A 141 15.06 -18.91 -6.80
C LEU A 141 15.24 -19.85 -5.61
N SER A 142 16.38 -20.53 -5.57
CA SER A 142 16.76 -21.34 -4.41
C SER A 142 16.93 -20.44 -3.19
N PHE A 143 16.68 -20.97 -1.99
CA PHE A 143 16.92 -20.25 -0.74
C PHE A 143 18.37 -19.77 -0.62
N ALA A 144 19.32 -20.52 -1.19
CA ALA A 144 20.73 -20.13 -1.27
C ALA A 144 20.95 -18.90 -2.15
N GLU A 145 20.26 -18.82 -3.29
CA GLU A 145 20.34 -17.68 -4.22
C GLU A 145 19.68 -16.44 -3.62
N TRP A 146 18.51 -16.60 -2.98
CA TRP A 146 17.85 -15.52 -2.23
C TRP A 146 18.74 -14.96 -1.12
N ARG A 147 19.40 -15.84 -0.34
CA ARG A 147 20.35 -15.42 0.69
C ARG A 147 21.59 -14.77 0.10
N SER A 148 22.02 -15.17 -1.09
CA SER A 148 23.19 -14.58 -1.77
C SER A 148 22.98 -13.12 -2.14
N LEU A 149 21.73 -12.67 -2.32
CA LEU A 149 21.41 -11.26 -2.58
C LEU A 149 21.87 -10.35 -1.43
N PHE A 150 21.75 -10.80 -0.17
CA PHE A 150 22.24 -10.07 1.00
C PHE A 150 23.77 -10.00 1.10
N ARG A 151 24.50 -10.77 0.27
CA ARG A 151 25.95 -10.67 0.15
C ARG A 151 26.37 -9.52 -0.78
N ASN A 152 25.45 -9.01 -1.60
CA ASN A 152 25.72 -7.91 -2.52
C ASN A 152 25.62 -6.54 -1.81
N ARG A 153 26.68 -5.74 -1.89
CA ARG A 153 26.72 -4.38 -1.31
C ARG A 153 25.68 -3.45 -1.91
N THR A 154 25.36 -3.62 -3.19
CA THR A 154 24.35 -2.80 -3.88
C THR A 154 22.96 -2.99 -3.26
N MET A 155 22.62 -4.21 -2.80
CA MET A 155 21.34 -4.48 -2.15
C MET A 155 21.23 -3.71 -0.83
N TRP A 156 22.27 -3.74 0.01
CA TRP A 156 22.30 -2.95 1.24
C TRP A 156 22.25 -1.45 0.98
N GLY A 157 22.95 -0.96 -0.05
CA GLY A 157 22.90 0.44 -0.47
C GLY A 157 21.48 0.87 -0.87
N MET A 158 20.77 0.04 -1.65
CA MET A 158 19.38 0.31 -2.03
C MET A 158 18.43 0.26 -0.84
N MET A 159 18.57 -0.73 0.05
CA MET A 159 17.73 -0.86 1.24
C MET A 159 17.90 0.33 2.20
N LEU A 160 19.15 0.69 2.52
CA LEU A 160 19.45 1.81 3.40
C LEU A 160 19.07 3.15 2.76
N GLY A 161 19.34 3.34 1.47
CA GLY A 161 18.96 4.54 0.73
C GLY A 161 17.45 4.75 0.71
N PHE A 162 16.69 3.71 0.33
CA PHE A 162 15.22 3.78 0.30
C PHE A 162 14.61 3.94 1.70
N SER A 163 15.18 3.28 2.70
CA SER A 163 14.78 3.46 4.10
C SER A 163 15.05 4.88 4.59
N GLY A 164 16.18 5.48 4.22
CA GLY A 164 16.52 6.86 4.56
C GLY A 164 15.51 7.86 3.97
N ILE A 165 15.16 7.69 2.70
CA ILE A 165 14.13 8.52 2.04
C ILE A 165 12.79 8.42 2.78
N ASN A 166 12.33 7.21 3.10
CA ASN A 166 11.07 7.00 3.81
C ASN A 166 11.10 7.58 5.22
N TYR A 167 12.21 7.38 5.95
CA TYR A 167 12.38 7.91 7.30
C TYR A 167 12.34 9.44 7.31
N THR A 168 13.09 10.09 6.42
CA THR A 168 13.10 11.54 6.29
C THR A 168 11.72 12.09 5.95
N ALA A 169 10.99 11.46 5.02
CA ALA A 169 9.63 11.87 4.67
C ALA A 169 8.68 11.82 5.88
N TRP A 170 8.71 10.72 6.65
CA TRP A 170 7.89 10.56 7.86
C TRP A 170 8.31 11.52 8.98
N LEU A 171 9.61 11.76 9.15
CA LEU A 171 10.12 12.70 10.14
C LEU A 171 9.60 14.11 9.86
N TYR A 172 9.66 14.57 8.61
CA TYR A 172 9.07 15.85 8.24
C TYR A 172 7.55 15.88 8.48
N LEU A 173 6.83 14.82 8.14
CA LEU A 173 5.37 14.81 8.27
C LEU A 173 4.93 14.84 9.74
N ALA A 174 5.60 14.09 10.61
CA ALA A 174 5.23 13.98 12.02
C ALA A 174 5.78 15.11 12.90
N TRP A 175 7.02 15.55 12.66
CA TRP A 175 7.75 16.43 13.59
C TRP A 175 7.94 17.86 13.11
N LEU A 176 7.92 18.13 11.80
CA LEU A 176 8.13 19.49 11.29
C LEU A 176 7.09 20.50 11.81
N PRO A 177 5.78 20.19 11.87
CA PRO A 177 4.80 21.15 12.38
C PRO A 177 5.03 21.46 13.86
N GLY A 178 5.31 20.44 14.68
CA GLY A 178 5.60 20.62 16.10
C GLY A 178 6.90 21.40 16.33
N TYR A 179 7.95 21.13 15.55
CA TYR A 179 9.21 21.87 15.63
C TYR A 179 9.04 23.36 15.30
N LEU A 180 8.30 23.68 14.22
CA LEU A 180 8.03 25.06 13.82
C LEU A 180 7.18 25.84 14.84
N GLN A 181 6.25 25.17 15.52
CA GLN A 181 5.47 25.81 16.59
C GLN A 181 6.32 26.06 17.83
N THR A 182 7.08 25.06 18.31
CA THR A 182 7.80 25.16 19.59
C THR A 182 9.07 26.02 19.47
N ALA A 183 9.80 25.93 18.35
CA ALA A 183 11.06 26.65 18.17
C ALA A 183 10.86 28.09 17.68
N TYR A 184 9.85 28.33 16.84
CA TYR A 184 9.61 29.64 16.22
C TYR A 184 8.34 30.36 16.72
N ASN A 185 7.61 29.80 17.69
CA ASN A 185 6.34 30.34 18.22
C ASN A 185 5.36 30.75 17.11
N LEU A 186 5.36 30.00 16.01
CA LEU A 186 4.52 30.30 14.85
C LEU A 186 3.07 29.93 15.13
N ASP A 187 2.15 30.81 14.69
CA ASP A 187 0.72 30.54 14.72
C ASP A 187 0.37 29.33 13.83
N LEU A 188 -0.67 28.59 14.20
CA LEU A 188 -1.02 27.29 13.60
C LEU A 188 -1.19 27.38 12.07
N LYS A 189 -1.71 28.52 11.58
CA LYS A 189 -1.89 28.80 10.14
C LYS A 189 -0.58 28.98 9.38
N SER A 190 0.39 29.69 9.94
CA SER A 190 1.67 29.94 9.27
C SER A 190 2.56 28.69 9.28
N THR A 191 2.49 27.89 10.36
CA THR A 191 3.13 26.57 10.42
C THR A 191 2.63 25.63 9.32
N GLY A 192 1.31 25.56 9.09
CA GLY A 192 0.74 24.71 8.04
C GLY A 192 1.22 25.08 6.64
N LEU A 193 1.29 26.39 6.34
CA LEU A 193 1.81 26.91 5.07
C LEU A 193 3.30 26.62 4.87
N MET A 194 4.13 26.82 5.90
CA MET A 194 5.57 26.56 5.81
C MET A 194 5.88 25.06 5.75
N ALA A 195 5.14 24.23 6.49
CA ALA A 195 5.32 22.77 6.47
C ALA A 195 4.92 22.17 5.12
N ALA A 196 4.05 22.81 4.34
CA ALA A 196 3.66 22.36 3.01
C ALA A 196 4.73 22.60 1.93
N ILE A 197 5.65 23.56 2.13
CA ILE A 197 6.67 23.94 1.13
C ILE A 197 7.58 22.74 0.76
N PRO A 198 8.20 22.01 1.71
CA PRO A 198 9.03 20.85 1.37
C PRO A 198 8.28 19.77 0.59
N PHE A 199 7.01 19.53 0.90
CA PHE A 199 6.19 18.54 0.21
C PHE A 199 5.77 19.01 -1.20
N LEU A 200 5.50 20.30 -1.39
CA LEU A 200 5.22 20.87 -2.71
C LEU A 200 6.44 20.79 -3.64
N PHE A 201 7.63 21.11 -3.13
CA PHE A 201 8.87 20.95 -3.90
C PHE A 201 9.19 19.48 -4.16
N GLY A 202 9.00 18.60 -3.17
CA GLY A 202 9.13 17.15 -3.37
C GLY A 202 8.12 16.55 -4.36
N ALA A 203 6.95 17.16 -4.52
CA ALA A 203 5.96 16.77 -5.53
C ALA A 203 6.30 17.32 -6.93
N ALA A 204 7.01 18.46 -7.02
CA ALA A 204 7.42 19.07 -8.28
C ALA A 204 8.65 18.40 -8.91
N GLY A 205 9.53 17.80 -8.10
CA GLY A 205 10.71 17.05 -8.55
C GLY A 205 11.97 17.38 -7.76
#